data_AF-A0A730N5P9-F1
#
_entry.id   AF-A0A730N5P9-F1
#
_cell.length_a   1.000
_cell.length_b   1.000
_cell.length_c   1.000
_cell.angle_alpha   90.00
_cell.angle_beta   90.00
_cell.angle_gamma   90.00
#
_symmetry.space_group_name_H-M   'P 1'
#
loop_
_entity.id
_entity.type
_entity.pdbx_description
1 polymer ?
#
loop_
_entity_poly.entity_id
_entity_poly.type
_entity_poly.pdbx_seq_one_letter_code
_entity_poly.pdbx_strand_id
1 'polypeptide(L)' 'MYEFDWSSIIPSLPYLLAGLVITLKITVTAVIVGIVWGTILAVMRLSSFAPIAWFAKAYVNVFRSIPLVMVLLWFYLIVP' A
#
# COMPACT_ATOMS: atom_id res chain seq x y z
N MET A 1 5.64 -15.19 -37.52
CA MET A 1 4.68 -14.11 -37.23
C MET A 1 4.06 -14.47 -35.90
N TYR A 2 4.24 -13.67 -34.84
CA TYR A 2 3.59 -13.97 -33.56
C TYR A 2 2.09 -13.72 -33.74
N GLU A 3 1.30 -14.78 -33.78
CA GLU A 3 -0.16 -14.67 -33.81
C GLU A 3 -0.65 -14.46 -32.38
N PHE A 4 -1.36 -13.37 -32.13
CA PHE A 4 -1.99 -13.12 -30.85
C PHE A 4 -3.16 -14.10 -30.66
N ASP A 5 -3.04 -15.02 -29.71
CA ASP A 5 -4.10 -15.97 -29.36
C ASP A 5 -5.02 -15.41 -28.26
N TRP A 6 -6.19 -14.95 -28.68
CA TRP A 6 -7.23 -14.38 -27.81
C TRP A 6 -8.15 -15.43 -27.20
N SER A 7 -8.08 -16.70 -27.65
CA SER A 7 -8.99 -17.77 -27.21
C SER A 7 -8.84 -18.12 -25.72
N SER A 8 -7.66 -17.85 -25.15
CA SER A 8 -7.32 -18.13 -23.75
C SER A 8 -7.87 -17.10 -22.75
N ILE A 9 -8.36 -15.94 -23.21
CA ILE A 9 -8.82 -14.87 -22.31
C ILE A 9 -10.19 -15.19 -21.73
N ILE A 10 -11.14 -15.64 -22.55
CA ILE A 10 -12.52 -15.90 -22.13
C ILE A 10 -12.56 -16.96 -21.01
N PRO A 11 -11.85 -18.10 -21.09
CA PRO A 11 -11.77 -19.07 -20.00
C PRO A 11 -11.10 -18.53 -18.73
N SER A 12 -10.20 -17.54 -18.87
CA SER A 12 -9.45 -16.95 -17.76
C SER A 12 -10.18 -15.81 -17.05
N LEU A 13 -11.26 -15.26 -17.63
CA LEU A 13 -12.04 -14.15 -17.07
C LEU A 13 -12.44 -14.36 -15.61
N PRO A 14 -12.93 -15.54 -15.16
CA PRO A 14 -13.28 -15.74 -13.75
C PRO A 14 -12.08 -15.54 -12.81
N TYR A 15 -10.89 -16.00 -13.19
CA TYR A 15 -9.67 -15.83 -12.40
C TYR A 15 -9.22 -14.37 -12.39
N LEU A 16 -9.31 -13.68 -13.53
CA LEU A 16 -8.98 -12.25 -13.62
C LEU A 16 -9.92 -11.40 -12.75
N LEU A 17 -11.22 -11.70 -12.76
CA LEU A 17 -12.20 -11.04 -11.91
C LEU A 17 -11.95 -11.33 -10.42
N ALA A 18 -11.61 -12.56 -10.06
CA ALA A 18 -11.24 -12.91 -8.69
C ALA A 18 -10.00 -12.12 -8.24
N GLY A 19 -8.97 -12.03 -9.08
CA GLY A 19 -7.77 -11.23 -8.83
C GLY A 19 -8.11 -9.74 -8.66
N LEU A 20 -8.94 -9.18 -9.54
CA LEU A 20 -9.41 -7.80 -9.45
C LEU A 20 -10.10 -7.51 -8.11
N VAL A 21 -11.00 -8.40 -7.67
CA VAL A 21 -11.70 -8.26 -6.39
C VAL A 21 -10.71 -8.25 -5.22
N ILE A 22 -9.66 -9.09 -5.27
CA ILE A 22 -8.61 -9.12 -4.24
C ILE A 22 -7.84 -7.80 -4.23
N THR A 23 -7.41 -7.31 -5.41
CA THR A 23 -6.73 -6.01 -5.51
C THR A 23 -7.58 -4.89 -4.94
N LEU A 24 -8.85 -4.81 -5.32
CA LEU A 24 -9.77 -3.78 -4.80
C LEU A 24 -9.93 -3.86 -3.29
N LYS A 25 -10.10 -5.06 -2.72
CA LYS A 25 -10.21 -5.25 -1.27
C LYS A 25 -8.96 -4.75 -0.54
N ILE A 26 -7.78 -5.10 -1.03
CA ILE A 26 -6.51 -4.69 -0.42
C ILE A 26 -6.34 -3.17 -0.54
N THR A 27 -6.58 -2.59 -1.72
CA THR A 27 -6.46 -1.15 -1.96
C THR A 27 -7.41 -0.35 -1.07
N VAL A 28 -8.70 -0.70 -1.03
CA VAL A 28 -9.69 0.01 -0.21
C VAL A 28 -9.32 -0.05 1.27
N THR A 29 -8.95 -1.23 1.77
CA THR A 29 -8.55 -1.39 3.17
C THR A 29 -7.28 -0.58 3.49
N ALA A 30 -6.26 -0.65 2.63
CA ALA A 30 -5.02 0.10 2.81
C ALA A 30 -5.23 1.61 2.76
N VAL A 31 -6.09 2.10 1.88
CA VAL A 31 -6.44 3.54 1.79
C VAL A 31 -7.15 4.00 3.05
N ILE A 32 -8.14 3.25 3.55
CA ILE A 32 -8.87 3.61 4.76
C ILE A 32 -7.92 3.70 5.96
N VAL A 33 -7.12 2.65 6.18
CA VAL A 33 -6.14 2.62 7.28
C VAL A 33 -5.08 3.71 7.11
N GLY A 34 -4.58 3.90 5.89
CA GLY A 34 -3.59 4.92 5.56
C GLY A 34 -4.09 6.34 5.78
N ILE A 35 -5.35 6.63 5.47
CA ILE A 35 -5.97 7.93 5.75
C ILE A 35 -6.07 8.14 7.26
N VAL A 36 -6.62 7.19 8.01
CA VAL A 36 -6.78 7.33 9.47
C VAL A 36 -5.41 7.57 10.12
N TRP A 37 -4.42 6.74 9.79
CA TRP A 37 -3.07 6.87 10.35
C TRP A 37 -2.36 8.16 9.90
N GLY A 38 -2.48 8.51 8.61
CA GLY A 38 -1.94 9.73 8.04
C GLY A 38 -2.52 10.99 8.68
N THR A 39 -3.82 11.00 8.97
CA THR A 39 -4.48 12.11 9.66
C THR A 39 -3.97 12.26 11.09
N ILE A 40 -3.80 11.16 11.83
CA ILE A 40 -3.23 11.20 13.19
C ILE A 40 -1.81 11.80 13.14
N LEU A 41 -0.96 11.35 12.22
CA LEU A 41 0.39 11.89 12.02
C LEU A 41 0.37 13.37 11.62
N ALA A 42 -0.57 13.77 10.77
CA ALA A 42 -0.73 15.17 10.38
C ALA A 42 -1.05 16.05 11.59
N VAL A 43 -2.01 15.64 12.42
CA VAL A 43 -2.36 16.37 13.65
C VAL A 43 -1.19 16.40 14.63
N MET A 44 -0.49 15.27 14.84
CA MET A 44 0.71 15.23 15.70
C MET A 44 1.80 16.21 15.23
N ARG A 45 1.97 16.37 13.91
CA ARG A 45 2.94 17.29 13.33
C ARG A 45 2.61 18.77 13.61
N LEU A 46 1.34 19.12 13.82
CA LEU A 46 0.91 20.48 14.17
C LEU A 46 1.04 20.78 15.67
N SER A 47 1.35 19.78 16.50
CA SER A 47 1.48 19.97 17.95
C SER A 47 2.61 20.94 18.31
N SER A 48 2.38 21.78 19.33
CA SER A 48 3.39 22.66 19.92
C SER A 48 4.44 21.89 20.73
N PHE A 49 4.14 20.65 21.12
CA PHE A 49 5.07 19.79 21.85
C PHE A 49 6.11 19.18 20.89
N ALA A 50 7.32 19.73 20.93
CA ALA A 50 8.40 19.42 19.99
C ALA A 50 8.69 17.92 19.82
N PRO A 51 8.68 17.06 20.85
CA PRO A 51 8.90 15.62 20.67
C PRO A 51 7.86 14.92 19.79
N ILE A 52 6.57 15.26 19.94
CA ILE A 52 5.48 14.65 19.14
C ILE A 52 5.59 15.10 17.68
N ALA A 53 5.82 16.40 17.45
CA ALA A 53 5.98 16.93 16.10
C ALA A 53 7.23 16.35 15.40
N TRP A 54 8.32 16.16 16.15
CA TRP A 54 9.54 15.52 15.65
C TRP A 54 9.33 14.04 15.31
N PHE A 55 8.65 13.28 16.17
CA PHE A 55 8.32 11.88 15.91
C PHE A 55 7.49 11.73 14.62
N ALA A 56 6.43 12.53 14.47
CA ALA A 56 5.60 12.51 13.27
C ALA A 56 6.41 12.87 12.00
N LYS A 57 7.30 13.85 12.10
CA LYS A 57 8.19 14.24 11.00
C LYS A 57 9.17 13.13 10.63
N ALA A 58 9.78 12.48 11.63
CA ALA A 58 10.72 11.38 11.42
C ALA A 58 10.01 10.20 10.75
N TYR A 59 8.86 9.78 11.26
CA TYR A 59 8.05 8.71 10.68
C TYR A 59 7.72 8.99 9.20
N VAL A 60 7.11 10.14 8.91
CA VAL A 60 6.71 10.50 7.53
C VAL A 60 7.92 10.55 6.60
N ASN A 61 9.05 11.12 7.04
CA ASN A 61 10.25 11.21 6.21
C ASN A 61 10.84 9.83 5.92
N VAL A 62 10.95 8.94 6.91
CA VAL A 62 11.47 7.58 6.73
C VAL A 62 10.61 6.81 5.74
N PHE A 63 9.31 6.68 6.00
CA PHE A 63 8.42 5.86 5.15
C PHE A 63 8.26 6.41 3.73
N ARG A 64 8.39 7.73 3.52
CA ARG A 64 8.40 8.33 2.16
C ARG A 64 9.72 8.17 1.43
N SER A 65 10.82 7.91 2.15
CA SER A 65 12.15 7.73 1.55
C SER A 65 12.43 6.27 1.20
N ILE A 66 11.71 5.32 1.81
CA ILE A 66 11.84 3.89 1.53
C ILE A 66 11.02 3.51 0.29
N PRO A 67 11.60 2.83 -0.71
CA PRO A 67 10.84 2.29 -1.84
C PRO A 67 9.78 1.30 -1.37
N LEU A 68 8.55 1.40 -1.90
CA LEU A 68 7.44 0.52 -1.52
C LEU A 68 7.80 -0.97 -1.63
N VAL A 69 8.52 -1.34 -2.70
CA VAL A 69 8.98 -2.72 -2.93
C VAL A 69 9.84 -3.23 -1.76
N MET A 70 10.72 -2.39 -1.20
CA MET A 70 11.56 -2.76 -0.06
C MET A 70 10.70 -3.08 1.16
N VAL A 71 9.69 -2.25 1.44
CA VAL A 71 8.74 -2.48 2.54
C VAL A 71 8.01 -3.81 2.34
N LEU A 72 7.44 -4.03 1.14
CA LEU A 72 6.71 -5.26 0.83
C LEU A 72 7.60 -6.51 0.98
N LEU A 73 8.84 -6.46 0.51
CA LEU A 73 9.78 -7.58 0.62
C LEU A 73 10.14 -7.89 2.07
N TRP A 74 10.38 -6.88 2.91
CA TRP A 74 10.64 -7.11 4.33
C TRP A 74 9.45 -7.77 5.01
N PHE A 75 8.23 -7.31 4.77
CA PHE A 75 7.03 -7.94 5.30
C PHE A 75 6.89 -9.39 4.81
N TYR A 76 7.09 -9.62 3.51
CA TYR A 76 7.00 -10.96 2.92
C TYR A 76 8.07 -11.93 3.45
N LEU A 77 9.29 -11.45 3.75
CA LEU A 77 10.41 -12.30 4.16
C LEU A 77 10.52 -12.49 5.69
N ILE A 78 10.08 -11.50 6.48
CA ILE A 78 10.35 -11.44 7.93
C ILE A 78 9.10 -11.78 8.75
N VAL A 79 7.90 -11.51 8.25
CA VAL A 79 6.66 -11.89 8.95
C VAL A 79 6.37 -13.37 8.66
N PRO A 80 6.26 -14.22 9.70
CA PRO A 80 6.04 -15.66 9.55
C PRO A 80 4.66 -15.99 8.97
#